data_AF-W6YPH9-F1
#
_entry.id   AF-W6YPH9-F1
#
_cell.length_a   1.000
_cell.length_b   1.000
_cell.length_c   1.000
_cell.angle_alpha   90.00
_cell.angle_beta   90.00
_cell.angle_gamma   90.00
#
_symmetry.space_group_name_H-M   'P 1'
#
loop_
_entity.id
_entity.type
_entity.pdbx_description
1 polymer ?
#
loop_
_entity_poly.entity_id
_entity_poly.type
_entity_poly.pdbx_seq_one_letter_code
_entity_poly.pdbx_strand_id
1 'polypeptide(L)'
;KDKDLLNAVQAYFGVGQVAKGEKNVYRYQVRKLNDLNIIIDHFNKYPLITQKHSNFELFKKAVEMFSNKEHLTLDGIHKLISIKTAMNLGLSPDLKAAFPNIESYPKPFVKDQKIRNPY
;
A
#
# COMPACT_ATOMS: atom_id res chain seq x y z
N LYS A 1 -15.30 19.23 3.60
CA LYS A 1 -16.33 19.05 2.56
C LYS A 1 -16.62 17.57 2.36
N ASP A 2 -15.62 16.74 2.04
CA ASP A 2 -15.88 15.33 1.66
C ASP A 2 -15.70 14.31 2.80
N LYS A 3 -15.96 14.72 4.06
CA LYS A 3 -15.85 13.81 5.22
C LYS A 3 -16.86 12.66 5.10
N ASP A 4 -18.07 12.96 4.67
CA ASP A 4 -19.14 11.98 4.58
C ASP A 4 -18.86 10.92 3.52
N LEU A 5 -18.18 11.28 2.42
CA LEU A 5 -17.67 10.32 1.44
C LEU A 5 -16.65 9.36 2.07
N LEU A 6 -15.72 9.86 2.89
CA LEU A 6 -14.76 9.01 3.60
C LEU A 6 -15.46 8.08 4.59
N ASN A 7 -16.51 8.55 5.26
CA ASN A 7 -17.33 7.71 6.14
C ASN A 7 -18.06 6.62 5.35
N ALA A 8 -18.59 6.94 4.16
CA ALA A 8 -19.23 5.95 3.30
C ALA A 8 -18.24 4.88 2.80
N VAL A 9 -17.01 5.28 2.45
CA VAL A 9 -15.93 4.34 2.08
C VAL A 9 -15.55 3.44 3.27
N GLN A 10 -15.43 4.03 4.47
CA GLN A 10 -15.15 3.26 5.69
C GLN A 10 -16.28 2.26 5.98
N ALA A 11 -17.55 2.67 5.82
CA ALA A 11 -18.70 1.80 6.00
C ALA A 11 -18.75 0.67 4.95
N TYR A 12 -18.40 0.96 3.68
CA TYR A 12 -18.33 -0.04 2.62
C TYR A 12 -17.30 -1.13 2.91
N PHE A 13 -16.09 -0.74 3.33
CA PHE A 13 -15.04 -1.70 3.66
C PHE A 13 -15.23 -2.36 5.04
N GLY A 14 -16.03 -1.75 5.93
CA GLY A 14 -16.23 -2.21 7.30
C GLY A 14 -15.00 -2.14 8.20
N VAL A 15 -13.89 -1.56 7.71
CA VAL A 15 -12.60 -1.48 8.41
C VAL A 15 -11.97 -0.11 8.30
N GLY A 16 -10.90 0.14 9.07
CA GLY A 16 -10.20 1.42 9.07
C GLY A 16 -10.93 2.53 9.83
N GLN A 17 -10.33 3.72 9.79
CA GLN A 17 -10.81 4.89 10.53
C GLN A 17 -10.74 6.17 9.69
N VAL A 18 -11.72 7.05 9.88
CA VAL A 18 -11.70 8.42 9.33
C VAL A 18 -11.18 9.35 10.41
N ALA A 19 -9.99 9.92 10.19
CA ALA A 19 -9.34 10.83 11.12
C ALA A 19 -9.24 12.24 10.55
N LYS A 20 -9.39 13.26 11.42
CA LYS A 20 -9.12 14.65 11.06
C LYS A 20 -7.60 14.88 11.01
N GLY A 21 -7.12 15.43 9.90
CA GLY A 21 -5.75 15.90 9.72
C GLY A 21 -5.65 17.41 9.96
N GLU A 22 -4.53 17.98 9.54
CA GLU A 22 -4.30 19.42 9.60
C GLU A 22 -5.17 20.18 8.58
N LYS A 23 -5.39 21.48 8.83
CA LYS A 23 -5.98 22.41 7.85
C LYS A 23 -7.31 21.92 7.23
N ASN A 24 -8.22 21.39 8.07
CA ASN A 24 -9.54 20.89 7.66
C ASN A 24 -9.54 19.72 6.64
N VAL A 25 -8.44 18.97 6.57
CA VAL A 25 -8.36 17.73 5.80
C VAL A 25 -8.87 16.55 6.64
N TYR A 26 -9.59 15.62 6.02
CA TYR A 26 -9.92 14.33 6.63
C TYR A 26 -9.24 13.21 5.83
N ARG A 27 -8.85 12.12 6.51
CA ARG A 27 -8.19 10.97 5.90
C ARG A 27 -8.83 9.67 6.37
N TYR A 28 -9.25 8.84 5.42
CA TYR A 28 -9.54 7.43 5.68
C TYR A 28 -8.22 6.64 5.69
N GLN A 29 -7.99 5.86 6.73
CA GLN A 29 -6.76 5.09 6.94
C GLN A 29 -7.08 3.69 7.46
N VAL A 30 -6.48 2.68 6.84
CA VAL A 30 -6.47 1.29 7.31
C VAL A 30 -5.05 0.95 7.72
N ARG A 31 -4.86 0.47 8.95
CA ARG A 31 -3.52 0.24 9.53
C ARG A 31 -3.35 -1.14 10.17
N LYS A 32 -4.44 -1.74 10.66
CA LYS A 32 -4.36 -3.08 11.28
C LYS A 32 -4.05 -4.11 10.20
N LEU A 33 -3.12 -5.01 10.46
CA LEU A 33 -2.64 -5.98 9.47
C LEU A 33 -3.79 -6.82 8.90
N ASN A 34 -4.69 -7.32 9.76
CA ASN A 34 -5.85 -8.11 9.33
C ASN A 34 -6.81 -7.30 8.45
N ASP A 35 -7.04 -6.02 8.77
CA ASP A 35 -7.92 -5.15 7.98
C ASP A 35 -7.32 -4.86 6.59
N LEU A 36 -5.99 -4.88 6.45
CA LEU A 36 -5.34 -4.68 5.14
C LEU A 36 -5.64 -5.81 4.16
N ASN A 37 -5.88 -7.03 4.64
CA ASN A 37 -6.25 -8.15 3.78
C ASN A 37 -7.59 -7.91 3.07
N ILE A 38 -8.56 -7.28 3.74
CA ILE A 38 -9.85 -6.90 3.13
C ILE A 38 -9.64 -5.91 1.97
N ILE A 39 -8.70 -4.97 2.15
CA ILE A 39 -8.35 -4.00 1.09
C ILE A 39 -7.65 -4.70 -0.07
N ILE A 40 -6.76 -5.65 0.22
CA ILE A 40 -6.06 -6.45 -0.78
C ILE A 40 -7.05 -7.28 -1.60
N ASP A 41 -7.99 -7.98 -0.95
CA ASP A 41 -8.98 -8.81 -1.61
C ASP A 41 -9.87 -8.00 -2.57
N HIS A 42 -10.29 -6.81 -2.14
CA HIS A 42 -11.04 -5.90 -3.00
C HIS A 42 -10.25 -5.52 -4.27
N PHE A 43 -8.99 -5.11 -4.15
CA PHE A 43 -8.18 -4.70 -5.29
C PHE A 43 -7.61 -5.87 -6.10
N ASN A 44 -7.63 -7.10 -5.58
CA ASN A 44 -7.43 -8.31 -6.38
C ASN A 44 -8.67 -8.59 -7.25
N LYS A 45 -9.87 -8.44 -6.69
CA LYS A 45 -11.15 -8.63 -7.41
C LYS A 45 -11.43 -7.51 -8.41
N TYR A 46 -11.09 -6.28 -8.05
CA TYR A 46 -11.28 -5.06 -8.85
C TYR A 46 -9.93 -4.35 -9.04
N PRO A 47 -9.07 -4.85 -9.96
CA PRO A 47 -7.72 -4.33 -10.15
C PRO A 47 -7.68 -2.85 -10.50
N LEU A 48 -6.71 -2.15 -9.91
CA LEU A 48 -6.35 -0.81 -10.33
C LEU A 48 -5.81 -0.84 -11.77
N ILE A 49 -6.19 0.13 -12.59
CA ILE A 49 -5.79 0.19 -14.01
C ILE A 49 -4.61 1.13 -14.28
N THR A 50 -4.26 1.99 -13.32
CA THR A 50 -3.18 2.98 -13.47
C THR A 50 -1.85 2.40 -12.98
N GLN A 51 -0.77 3.19 -13.09
CA GLN A 51 0.53 2.85 -12.49
C GLN A 51 0.48 2.62 -10.96
N LYS A 52 -0.63 3.01 -10.31
CA LYS A 52 -0.88 2.68 -8.90
C LYS A 52 -1.03 1.17 -8.68
N HIS A 53 -1.36 0.38 -9.71
CA HIS A 53 -1.41 -1.08 -9.63
C HIS A 53 -0.04 -1.67 -9.25
N SER A 54 1.05 -1.22 -9.87
CA SER A 54 2.38 -1.69 -9.48
C SER A 54 2.71 -1.38 -8.03
N ASN A 55 2.33 -0.20 -7.53
CA ASN A 55 2.52 0.14 -6.13
C ASN A 55 1.64 -0.72 -5.20
N PHE A 56 0.45 -1.09 -5.65
CA PHE A 56 -0.44 -2.00 -4.93
C PHE A 56 0.14 -3.42 -4.85
N GLU A 57 0.72 -3.95 -5.92
CA GLU A 57 1.38 -5.26 -5.90
C GLU A 57 2.57 -5.29 -4.94
N LEU A 58 3.39 -4.23 -4.93
CA LEU A 58 4.47 -4.07 -3.96
C LEU A 58 3.95 -3.97 -2.52
N PHE A 59 2.86 -3.22 -2.31
CA PHE A 59 2.21 -3.12 -1.01
C PHE A 59 1.68 -4.48 -0.53
N LYS A 60 1.00 -5.24 -1.40
CA LYS A 60 0.52 -6.60 -1.11
C LYS A 60 1.68 -7.51 -0.68
N LYS A 61 2.81 -7.46 -1.39
CA LYS A 61 4.01 -8.22 -1.05
C LYS A 61 4.55 -7.86 0.34
N ALA A 62 4.61 -6.56 0.67
CA ALA A 62 5.04 -6.12 1.99
C ALA A 62 4.09 -6.63 3.10
N VAL A 63 2.77 -6.58 2.89
CA VAL A 63 1.78 -7.10 3.85
C VAL A 63 1.90 -8.61 4.06
N GLU A 64 2.18 -9.37 3.00
CA GLU A 64 2.48 -10.81 3.09
C GLU A 64 3.70 -11.06 4.00
N MET A 65 4.80 -10.32 3.80
CA MET A 65 6.00 -10.43 4.64
C MET A 65 5.74 -10.05 6.11
N PHE A 66 4.87 -9.07 6.37
CA PHE A 66 4.44 -8.74 7.72
C PHE A 66 3.64 -9.90 8.35
N SER A 67 2.75 -10.52 7.58
CA SER A 67 1.93 -11.66 8.01
C SER A 67 2.79 -12.89 8.32
N ASN A 68 3.82 -13.13 7.52
CA ASN A 68 4.79 -14.20 7.72
C ASN A 68 5.84 -13.90 8.80
N LYS A 69 5.78 -12.72 9.44
CA LYS A 69 6.76 -12.24 10.44
C LYS A 69 8.20 -12.14 9.93
N GLU A 70 8.41 -12.09 8.61
CA GLU A 70 9.76 -12.00 8.01
C GLU A 70 10.50 -10.73 8.46
N HIS A 71 9.75 -9.64 8.67
CA HIS A 71 10.23 -8.35 9.18
C HIS A 71 10.92 -8.40 10.56
N LEU A 72 10.83 -9.52 11.29
CA LEU A 72 11.55 -9.70 12.55
C LEU A 72 13.04 -10.06 12.34
N THR A 73 13.44 -10.31 11.10
CA THR A 73 14.83 -10.62 10.73
C THR A 73 15.44 -9.48 9.94
N LEU A 74 16.77 -9.32 10.03
CA LEU A 74 17.49 -8.32 9.26
C LEU A 74 17.29 -8.52 7.74
N ASP A 75 17.33 -9.77 7.27
CA ASP A 75 17.07 -10.11 5.87
C ASP A 75 15.66 -9.67 5.42
N GLY A 76 14.64 -9.92 6.24
CA GLY A 76 13.28 -9.46 5.96
C GLY A 76 13.15 -7.93 5.96
N ILE A 77 13.87 -7.23 6.84
CA ILE A 77 13.94 -5.76 6.82
C ILE A 77 14.61 -5.28 5.52
N HIS A 78 15.73 -5.87 5.11
CA HIS A 78 16.40 -5.53 3.85
C HIS A 78 15.46 -5.69 2.65
N LYS A 79 14.72 -6.81 2.58
CA LYS A 79 13.72 -7.04 1.55
C LYS A 79 12.59 -6.00 1.57
N LEU A 80 12.08 -5.62 2.75
CA LEU A 80 11.07 -4.56 2.88
C LEU A 80 11.59 -3.19 2.43
N ILE A 81 12.84 -2.85 2.76
CA ILE A 81 13.47 -1.61 2.31
C ILE A 81 13.67 -1.63 0.80
N SER A 82 14.09 -2.76 0.22
CA SER A 82 14.17 -2.95 -1.24
C SER A 82 12.81 -2.75 -1.92
N ILE A 83 11.71 -3.28 -1.37
CA ILE A 83 10.36 -3.00 -1.88
C ILE A 83 10.05 -1.49 -1.79
N LYS A 84 10.40 -0.85 -0.67
CA LYS A 84 10.13 0.56 -0.43
C LYS A 84 10.85 1.49 -1.41
N THR A 85 12.00 1.12 -1.96
CA THR A 85 12.70 1.92 -3.00
C THR A 85 11.83 2.11 -4.24
N ALA A 86 11.06 1.10 -4.64
CA ALA A 86 10.26 1.07 -5.87
C ALA A 86 8.85 1.68 -5.71
N MET A 87 8.49 2.07 -4.48
CA MET A 87 7.19 2.64 -4.13
C MET A 87 7.23 4.17 -4.03
N ASN A 88 6.26 4.83 -4.67
CA ASN A 88 6.03 6.27 -4.56
C ASN A 88 7.33 7.11 -4.72
N LEU A 89 7.78 7.77 -3.66
CA LEU A 89 8.98 8.63 -3.64
C LEU A 89 10.28 7.89 -3.28
N GLY A 90 10.26 6.56 -3.12
CA GLY A 90 11.42 5.79 -2.70
C GLY A 90 11.82 6.02 -1.24
N LEU A 91 13.12 5.89 -0.91
CA LEU A 91 13.64 6.02 0.46
C LEU A 91 13.83 7.48 0.88
N SER A 92 13.60 7.76 2.17
CA SER A 92 13.99 9.03 2.80
C SER A 92 15.53 9.13 2.91
N PRO A 93 16.09 10.35 3.11
CA PRO A 93 17.53 10.53 3.30
C PRO A 93 18.10 9.63 4.41
N ASP A 94 17.43 9.56 5.56
CA ASP A 94 17.86 8.74 6.69
C ASP A 94 17.91 7.24 6.35
N LEU A 95 16.91 6.75 5.60
CA LEU A 95 16.90 5.36 5.16
C LEU A 95 17.96 5.08 4.09
N LYS A 96 18.28 6.05 3.22
CA LYS A 96 19.40 5.90 2.27
C LYS A 96 20.75 5.83 2.99
N ALA A 97 20.93 6.65 4.04
CA ALA A 97 22.15 6.62 4.85
C ALA A 97 22.28 5.31 5.65
N ALA A 98 21.17 4.80 6.19
CA ALA A 98 21.16 3.54 6.94
C ALA A 98 21.33 2.29 6.05
N PHE A 99 20.87 2.35 4.80
CA PHE A 99 20.92 1.23 3.84
C PHE A 99 21.54 1.65 2.50
N PRO A 100 22.84 2.00 2.45
CA PRO A 100 23.45 2.63 1.28
C PRO A 100 23.56 1.72 0.05
N ASN A 101 23.65 0.40 0.26
CA ASN A 101 23.87 -0.59 -0.80
C ASN A 101 22.60 -1.39 -1.12
N ILE A 102 21.41 -0.84 -0.86
CA ILE A 102 20.18 -1.56 -1.10
C ILE A 102 19.80 -1.53 -2.59
N GLU A 103 19.65 -2.72 -3.18
CA GLU A 103 19.17 -2.85 -4.55
C GLU A 103 17.66 -2.61 -4.64
N SER A 104 17.23 -1.92 -5.69
CA SER A 104 15.82 -1.58 -5.87
C SER A 104 15.02 -2.79 -6.32
N TYR A 105 13.84 -3.00 -5.71
CA TYR A 105 12.96 -4.08 -6.12
C TYR A 105 12.43 -3.85 -7.56
N PRO A 106 12.38 -4.89 -8.41
CA PRO A 106 11.89 -4.78 -9.78
C PRO A 106 10.39 -4.45 -9.78
N LYS A 107 10.03 -3.32 -10.39
CA LYS A 107 8.64 -2.87 -10.43
C LYS A 107 7.85 -3.67 -11.47
N PRO A 108 6.71 -4.28 -11.11
CA PRO A 108 5.90 -5.02 -12.08
C PRO A 108 5.34 -4.07 -13.15
N PHE A 109 5.43 -4.49 -14.41
CA PHE A 109 4.92 -3.73 -15.55
C PHE A 109 3.39 -3.83 -15.63
N VAL A 110 2.69 -2.70 -15.66
CA VAL A 110 1.23 -2.68 -15.84
C VAL A 110 0.91 -2.78 -17.33
N LYS A 111 0.45 -3.96 -17.78
CA LYS A 111 -0.16 -4.13 -19.12
C LYS A 111 -1.66 -3.83 -19.05
N ASP A 112 -2.17 -3.24 -20.13
CA ASP A 112 -3.59 -3.01 -20.40
C ASP A 112 -4.35 -2.15 -19.39
N GLN A 113 -4.38 -0.84 -19.65
CA GLN A 113 -5.22 0.13 -18.94
C GLN A 113 -6.67 0.12 -19.46
N LYS A 114 -7.27 -1.07 -19.59
CA LYS A 114 -8.65 -1.21 -20.08
C LYS A 114 -9.63 -1.16 -18.91
N ILE A 115 -10.63 -0.29 -19.01
CA ILE A 115 -11.74 -0.25 -18.06
C ILE A 115 -12.58 -1.52 -18.28
N ARG A 116 -12.64 -2.38 -17.27
CA ARG A 116 -13.46 -3.61 -17.31
C ARG A 116 -14.86 -3.30 -16.77
N ASN A 117 -15.88 -3.94 -17.35
CA ASN A 117 -17.22 -3.88 -16.80
C ASN A 117 -17.23 -4.56 -15.41
N PRO A 118 -17.72 -3.88 -14.35
CA PRO A 118 -17.81 -4.49 -13.02
C PRO A 118 -18.94 -5.54 -12.89
N TYR A 119 -19.75 -5.75 -13.93
CA TYR A 119 -20.83 -6.73 -14.03
C TYR A 119 -20.55 -7.79 -15.11
#